data_AF-A0A350G363-F1
#
_entry.id   AF-A0A350G363-F1
#
_cell.length_a   1.000
_cell.length_b   1.000
_cell.length_c   1.000
_cell.angle_alpha   90.00
_cell.angle_beta   90.00
_cell.angle_gamma   90.00
#
_symmetry.space_group_name_H-M   'P 1'
#
loop_
_entity.id
_entity.type
_entity.pdbx_description
1 polymer ?
#
loop_
_entity_poly.entity_id
_entity_poly.type
_entity_poly.pdbx_seq_one_letter_code
_entity_poly.pdbx_strand_id
1 'polypeptide(L)'
;MPLILLIRHGENDYTKNHKLAGRLPKVHLNEHGQNQAQALAEALTKVPIKAIYSSPLERAMETAAPIAKSVGLKIQREKGLLETNVGDWQGKSLKRLRLNKHWKVVQRAPSRAQFPNGETFYECQNRIV
;
A
#
# COMPACT_ATOMS: atom_id res chain seq x y z
N MET A 1 -10.07 -20.67 -13.62
CA MET A 1 -9.85 -19.21 -13.58
C MET A 1 -9.30 -18.86 -12.19
N PRO A 2 -8.16 -18.17 -12.07
CA PRO A 2 -7.64 -17.76 -10.77
C PRO A 2 -8.52 -16.65 -10.16
N LEU A 3 -8.75 -16.70 -8.86
CA LEU A 3 -9.32 -15.60 -8.08
C LEU A 3 -8.16 -14.81 -7.46
N ILE A 4 -8.11 -13.50 -7.69
CA ILE A 4 -7.11 -12.60 -7.11
C ILE A 4 -7.81 -11.70 -6.10
N LEU A 5 -7.33 -11.73 -4.86
CA LEU A 5 -7.77 -10.82 -3.81
C LEU A 5 -6.77 -9.67 -3.69
N LEU A 6 -7.23 -8.45 -3.93
CA LEU A 6 -6.41 -7.24 -3.79
C LEU A 6 -6.70 -6.59 -2.44
N ILE A 7 -5.69 -6.59 -1.57
CA ILE A 7 -5.81 -6.11 -0.19
C ILE A 7 -4.88 -4.92 -0.02
N ARG A 8 -5.44 -3.78 0.40
CA ARG A 8 -4.65 -2.63 0.83
C ARG A 8 -4.16 -2.88 2.27
N HIS A 9 -2.94 -2.42 2.58
CA HIS A 9 -2.44 -2.47 3.95
C HIS A 9 -3.41 -1.75 4.92
N GLY A 10 -3.47 -2.21 6.17
CA GLY A 10 -4.25 -1.59 7.24
C GLY A 10 -3.78 -0.16 7.57
N GLU A 11 -4.54 0.52 8.43
CA GLU A 11 -4.23 1.89 8.82
C GLU A 11 -2.85 2.03 9.52
N ASN A 12 -2.16 3.12 9.23
CA ASN A 12 -1.01 3.61 9.97
C ASN A 12 -1.16 5.10 10.30
N ASP A 13 -0.21 5.66 11.06
CA ASP A 13 -0.31 7.04 11.50
C ASP A 13 -0.24 8.07 10.37
N TYR A 14 0.37 7.75 9.22
CA TYR A 14 0.34 8.65 8.06
C TYR A 14 -1.05 8.66 7.43
N THR A 15 -1.67 7.49 7.23
CA THR A 15 -3.03 7.44 6.67
C THR A 15 -4.05 8.10 7.60
N LYS A 16 -3.97 7.82 8.91
CA LYS A 16 -4.83 8.42 9.94
C LYS A 16 -4.74 9.95 9.93
N ASN A 17 -3.52 10.48 9.78
CA ASN A 17 -3.27 11.93 9.79
C ASN A 17 -3.31 12.57 8.40
N HIS A 18 -3.86 11.88 7.39
CA HIS A 18 -3.95 12.35 6.00
C HIS A 18 -2.60 12.83 5.44
N LYS A 19 -1.54 12.05 5.63
CA LYS A 19 -0.20 12.26 5.07
C LYS A 19 0.14 11.14 4.07
N LEU A 20 1.02 11.44 3.12
CA LEU A 20 1.52 10.43 2.18
C LEU A 20 2.75 9.74 2.76
N ALA A 21 2.62 8.49 3.18
CA ALA A 21 3.80 7.71 3.58
C ALA A 21 4.72 7.41 2.38
N GLY A 22 4.15 7.08 1.22
CA GLY A 22 4.92 6.59 0.06
C GLY A 22 5.75 5.36 0.42
N ARG A 23 7.06 5.41 0.14
CA ARG A 23 8.02 4.35 0.46
C ARG A 23 8.87 4.65 1.70
N LEU A 24 8.42 5.54 2.59
CA LEU A 24 9.12 5.77 3.85
C LEU A 24 9.31 4.44 4.62
N PRO A 25 10.52 4.16 5.12
CA PRO A 25 10.78 2.98 5.94
C PRO A 25 10.18 3.17 7.34
N LYS A 26 10.07 2.09 8.11
CA LYS A 26 9.60 2.12 9.51
C LYS A 26 8.19 2.69 9.68
N VAL A 27 7.34 2.55 8.64
CA VAL A 27 5.92 2.89 8.72
C VAL A 27 5.15 1.60 8.99
N HIS A 28 4.80 1.41 10.25
CA HIS A 28 4.09 0.25 10.78
C HIS A 28 2.58 0.52 10.88
N LEU A 29 1.79 -0.54 10.97
CA LEU A 29 0.37 -0.45 11.32
C LEU A 29 0.20 0.17 12.70
N ASN A 30 -0.79 1.06 12.84
CA ASN A 30 -1.23 1.49 14.16
C ASN A 30 -2.18 0.45 14.77
N GLU A 31 -2.60 0.64 16.02
CA GLU A 31 -3.50 -0.29 16.71
C GLU A 31 -4.78 -0.59 15.90
N HIS A 32 -5.37 0.43 15.29
CA HIS A 32 -6.55 0.25 14.43
C HIS A 32 -6.25 -0.60 13.19
N GLY A 33 -5.11 -0.36 12.53
CA GLY A 33 -4.65 -1.15 11.39
C GLY A 33 -4.33 -2.61 11.75
N GLN A 34 -3.80 -2.86 12.94
CA GLN A 34 -3.58 -4.22 13.44
C GLN A 34 -4.91 -4.95 13.64
N ASN A 35 -5.91 -4.28 14.22
CA ASN A 35 -7.27 -4.82 14.35
C ASN A 35 -7.92 -5.09 12.99
N GLN A 36 -7.73 -4.20 12.01
CA GLN A 36 -8.19 -4.42 10.63
C GLN A 36 -7.55 -5.67 10.00
N ALA A 37 -6.23 -5.85 10.17
CA ALA A 37 -5.50 -7.01 9.64
C ALA A 37 -5.99 -8.33 10.28
N GLN A 38 -6.23 -8.32 11.59
CA GLN A 38 -6.75 -9.47 12.32
C GLN A 38 -8.17 -9.83 11.89
N ALA A 39 -9.08 -8.86 11.83
CA ALA A 39 -10.46 -9.07 11.37
C ALA A 39 -10.52 -9.58 9.92
N LEU A 40 -9.63 -9.09 9.05
CA LEU A 40 -9.51 -9.58 7.68
C LEU A 40 -9.04 -11.04 7.64
N ALA A 41 -8.06 -11.41 8.46
CA ALA A 41 -7.59 -12.80 8.52
C ALA A 41 -8.68 -13.77 8.98
N GLU A 42 -9.53 -13.35 9.93
CA GLU A 42 -10.70 -14.11 10.38
C GLU A 42 -11.73 -14.28 9.26
N ALA A 43 -12.04 -13.20 8.54
CA ALA A 43 -12.98 -13.22 7.42
C ALA A 43 -12.51 -14.12 6.26
N LEU A 44 -11.20 -14.27 6.07
CA LEU A 44 -10.61 -15.05 4.98
C LEU A 44 -10.38 -16.53 5.32
N THR A 45 -10.66 -16.99 6.54
CA THR A 45 -10.42 -18.37 6.99
C THR A 45 -11.02 -19.46 6.09
N LYS A 46 -12.18 -19.19 5.47
CA LYS A 46 -12.87 -20.15 4.58
C LYS A 46 -12.50 -19.99 3.11
N VAL A 47 -11.69 -18.99 2.78
CA VAL A 47 -11.26 -18.76 1.40
C VAL A 47 -10.09 -19.67 1.08
N PRO A 48 -10.10 -20.43 -0.04
CA PRO A 48 -9.02 -21.36 -0.38
C PRO A 48 -7.78 -20.62 -0.92
N ILE A 49 -7.14 -19.82 -0.08
CA ILE A 49 -5.92 -19.07 -0.41
C ILE A 49 -4.79 -20.07 -0.67
N LYS A 50 -4.14 -19.95 -1.84
CA LYS A 50 -3.02 -20.83 -2.27
C LYS A 50 -1.66 -20.14 -2.25
N ALA A 51 -1.64 -18.81 -2.29
CA ALA A 51 -0.43 -18.02 -2.23
C ALA A 51 -0.73 -16.63 -1.66
N ILE A 52 0.26 -16.04 -1.00
CA ILE A 52 0.19 -14.67 -0.49
C ILE A 52 1.41 -13.93 -1.00
N TYR A 53 1.17 -12.85 -1.75
CA TYR A 53 2.18 -11.91 -2.19
C TYR A 53 1.95 -10.60 -1.47
N SER A 54 3.03 -9.96 -1.04
CA SER A 54 2.95 -8.66 -0.38
C SER A 54 4.08 -7.75 -0.80
N SER A 55 3.79 -6.45 -0.80
CA SER A 55 4.81 -5.42 -0.83
C SER A 55 5.82 -5.64 0.29
N PRO A 56 7.12 -5.41 0.08
CA PRO A 56 8.11 -5.58 1.15
C PRO A 56 8.03 -4.52 2.26
N LEU A 57 7.16 -3.50 2.13
CA LEU A 57 6.96 -2.46 3.15
C LEU A 57 6.31 -3.05 4.41
N GLU A 58 6.72 -2.56 5.58
CA GLU A 58 6.40 -3.11 6.90
C GLU A 58 4.89 -3.23 7.11
N ARG A 59 4.16 -2.13 6.93
CA ARG A 59 2.68 -2.12 7.01
C ARG A 59 1.96 -3.16 6.13
N ALA A 60 2.50 -3.47 4.95
CA ALA A 60 1.89 -4.46 4.06
C ALA A 60 2.21 -5.89 4.51
N MET A 61 3.44 -6.12 4.98
CA MET A 61 3.85 -7.39 5.60
C MET A 61 3.06 -7.66 6.88
N GLU A 62 2.86 -6.65 7.73
CA GLU A 62 2.08 -6.74 8.96
C GLU A 62 0.59 -6.99 8.69
N THR A 63 0.05 -6.45 7.61
CA THR A 63 -1.34 -6.75 7.20
C THR A 63 -1.48 -8.21 6.72
N ALA A 64 -0.47 -8.72 6.00
CA ALA A 64 -0.49 -10.07 5.46
C ALA A 64 -0.17 -11.16 6.51
N ALA A 65 0.53 -10.81 7.60
CA ALA A 65 1.01 -11.77 8.59
C ALA A 65 -0.11 -12.58 9.30
N PRO A 66 -1.21 -11.97 9.77
CA PRO A 66 -2.32 -12.73 10.37
C PRO A 66 -2.98 -13.68 9.37
N ILE A 67 -3.12 -13.26 8.10
CA ILE A 67 -3.67 -14.10 7.02
C ILE A 67 -2.75 -15.30 6.77
N ALA A 68 -1.45 -15.04 6.60
CA ALA A 68 -0.45 -16.08 6.38
C ALA A 68 -0.42 -17.11 7.51
N LYS A 69 -0.53 -16.64 8.76
CA LYS A 69 -0.63 -17.50 9.95
C LYS A 69 -1.90 -18.36 9.93
N SER A 70 -3.06 -17.79 9.57
CA SER A 70 -4.34 -18.52 9.61
C SER A 70 -4.44 -19.62 8.56
N VAL A 71 -3.81 -19.44 7.38
CA VAL A 71 -3.81 -20.43 6.31
C VAL A 71 -2.52 -21.28 6.24
N GLY A 72 -1.56 -21.05 7.13
CA GLY A 72 -0.30 -21.81 7.19
C GLY A 72 0.62 -21.58 5.98
N LEU A 73 0.58 -20.41 5.35
CA LEU A 73 1.37 -20.08 4.17
C LEU A 73 2.50 -19.09 4.48
N LYS A 74 3.56 -19.11 3.67
CA LYS A 74 4.60 -18.07 3.70
C LYS A 74 4.19 -16.88 2.84
N ILE A 75 4.56 -15.67 3.27
CA ILE A 75 4.40 -14.45 2.48
C ILE A 75 5.56 -14.33 1.49
N GLN A 76 5.24 -14.21 0.22
CA GLN A 76 6.19 -13.93 -0.85
C GLN A 76 6.33 -12.41 -1.00
N ARG A 77 7.54 -11.89 -0.79
CA ARG A 77 7.82 -10.46 -0.94
C ARG A 77 7.94 -10.13 -2.43
N GLU A 78 7.07 -9.28 -2.94
CA GLU A 78 7.06 -8.85 -4.33
C GLU A 78 7.38 -7.36 -4.44
N LYS A 79 8.53 -7.03 -5.04
CA LYS A 79 8.98 -5.64 -5.21
C LYS A 79 8.09 -4.88 -6.17
N GLY A 80 7.49 -5.56 -7.15
CA GLY A 80 6.48 -5.01 -8.04
C GLY A 80 5.26 -4.44 -7.33
N LEU A 81 4.99 -4.85 -6.07
CA LEU A 81 3.90 -4.37 -5.23
C LEU A 81 4.28 -3.20 -4.30
N LEU A 82 5.45 -2.57 -4.49
CA LEU A 82 5.78 -1.34 -3.75
C LEU A 82 4.71 -0.25 -3.95
N GLU A 83 4.55 0.62 -2.97
CA GLU A 83 3.71 1.81 -3.12
C GLU A 83 4.28 2.73 -4.21
N THR A 84 3.46 3.61 -4.77
CA THR A 84 3.93 4.62 -5.73
C THR A 84 5.08 5.43 -5.11
N ASN A 85 6.22 5.56 -5.81
CA ASN A 85 7.29 6.45 -5.38
C ASN A 85 6.85 7.90 -5.56
N VAL A 86 6.31 8.50 -4.51
CA VAL A 86 5.84 9.89 -4.52
C VAL A 86 6.96 10.92 -4.27
N GLY A 87 8.22 10.47 -4.20
CA GLY A 87 9.41 11.32 -4.11
C GLY A 87 9.33 12.37 -3.00
N ASP A 88 9.47 13.65 -3.35
CA ASP A 88 9.45 14.77 -2.40
C ASP A 88 8.11 14.93 -1.67
N TRP A 89 7.05 14.22 -2.07
CA TRP A 89 5.74 14.30 -1.41
C TRP A 89 5.63 13.36 -0.20
N GLN A 90 6.59 12.46 -0.03
CA GLN A 90 6.66 11.59 1.13
C GLN A 90 6.67 12.39 2.44
N GLY A 91 5.90 11.91 3.40
CA GLY A 91 5.66 12.52 4.72
C GLY A 91 4.83 13.80 4.74
N LYS A 92 4.51 14.40 3.58
CA LYS A 92 3.75 15.66 3.53
C LYS A 92 2.25 15.40 3.76
N SER A 93 1.59 16.38 4.38
CA SER A 93 0.14 16.35 4.56
C SER A 93 -0.58 16.58 3.23
N LEU A 94 -1.64 15.82 3.00
CA LEU A 94 -2.53 15.98 1.85
C LEU A 94 -3.13 17.39 1.81
N LYS A 95 -3.43 17.98 2.98
CA LYS A 95 -3.89 19.38 3.06
C LYS A 95 -2.91 20.35 2.41
N ARG A 96 -1.60 20.20 2.67
CA ARG A 96 -0.57 21.05 2.07
C ARG A 96 -0.37 20.73 0.58
N LEU A 97 -0.36 19.44 0.23
CA LEU A 97 -0.17 19.01 -1.15
C LEU A 97 -1.31 19.47 -2.07
N ARG A 98 -2.55 19.51 -1.58
CA ARG A 98 -3.72 20.02 -2.32
C ARG A 98 -3.57 21.47 -2.82
N LEU A 99 -2.72 22.26 -2.17
CA LEU A 99 -2.42 23.64 -2.57
C LEU A 99 -1.38 23.71 -3.69
N ASN A 100 -0.63 22.64 -3.93
CA ASN A 100 0.35 22.57 -5.02
C ASN A 100 -0.37 22.50 -6.37
N LYS A 101 0.03 23.33 -7.35
CA LYS A 101 -0.54 23.29 -8.72
C LYS A 101 -0.43 21.90 -9.34
N HIS A 102 0.65 21.18 -9.07
CA HIS A 102 0.88 19.82 -9.57
C HIS A 102 -0.11 18.79 -9.00
N TRP A 103 -0.72 19.04 -7.83
CA TRP A 103 -1.80 18.20 -7.30
C TRP A 103 -2.99 18.11 -8.27
N LYS A 104 -3.31 19.20 -8.97
CA LYS A 104 -4.39 19.21 -9.98
C LYS A 104 -4.07 18.28 -11.15
N VAL A 105 -2.80 18.16 -11.54
CA VAL A 105 -2.37 17.25 -12.60
C VAL A 105 -2.54 15.80 -12.14
N VAL A 106 -2.05 15.47 -10.94
CA VAL A 106 -2.23 14.13 -10.33
C VAL A 106 -3.69 13.70 -10.29
N GLN A 107 -4.62 14.61 -9.96
CA GLN A 107 -6.04 14.27 -9.84
C GLN A 107 -6.79 14.25 -11.18
N ARG A 108 -6.48 15.16 -12.12
CA ARG A 108 -7.26 15.33 -13.35
C ARG A 108 -6.66 14.63 -14.57
N ALA A 109 -5.35 14.44 -14.58
CA ALA A 109 -4.61 13.81 -15.67
C ALA A 109 -3.46 12.97 -15.10
N PRO A 110 -3.75 11.92 -14.31
CA PRO A 110 -2.71 11.11 -13.65
C PRO A 110 -1.70 10.51 -14.63
N SER A 111 -2.13 10.13 -15.83
CA SER A 111 -1.22 9.63 -16.88
C SER A 111 -0.15 10.62 -17.33
N ARG A 112 -0.32 11.93 -17.06
CA ARG A 112 0.64 13.00 -17.35
C ARG A 112 1.40 13.47 -16.11
N ALA A 113 1.14 12.90 -14.95
CA ALA A 113 1.75 13.33 -13.70
C ALA A 113 3.06 12.56 -13.46
N GLN A 114 4.07 13.30 -12.99
CA GLN A 114 5.31 12.75 -12.46
C GLN A 114 5.52 13.34 -11.06
N PHE A 115 5.61 12.48 -10.05
CA PHE A 115 5.92 12.96 -8.70
C PHE A 115 7.35 13.55 -8.68
N PRO A 116 7.58 14.71 -8.03
CA PRO A 116 8.91 15.31 -7.97
C PRO A 116 9.91 14.36 -7.31
N ASN A 117 11.03 14.06 -7.99
CA ASN A 117 12.01 13.03 -7.59
C ASN A 117 11.38 11.65 -7.31
N GLY A 118 10.24 11.36 -7.95
CA GLY A 118 9.47 10.14 -7.82
C GLY A 118 9.24 9.47 -9.17
N GLU A 119 8.31 8.53 -9.18
CA GLU A 119 7.90 7.83 -10.40
C GLU A 119 6.64 8.47 -11.01
N THR A 120 6.33 8.10 -12.23
CA THR A 120 5.05 8.33 -12.91
C THR A 120 4.06 7.22 -12.59
N PHE A 121 2.77 7.46 -12.84
CA PHE A 121 1.77 6.38 -12.75
C PHE A 121 2.01 5.27 -13.78
N TYR A 122 2.60 5.59 -14.94
CA TYR A 122 2.95 4.62 -15.97
C TYR A 122 4.08 3.68 -15.51
N GLU A 123 5.15 4.23 -14.92
CA GLU A 123 6.22 3.41 -14.33
C GLU A 123 5.69 2.53 -13.18
N CYS A 124 4.79 3.08 -12.35
CA CYS A 124 4.11 2.32 -11.29
C CYS A 124 3.28 1.16 -11.86
N GLN A 125 2.55 1.40 -12.95
CA GLN A 125 1.75 0.37 -13.62
C GLN A 125 2.63 -0.72 -14.24
N ASN A 126 3.68 -0.34 -14.97
CA ASN A 126 4.52 -1.30 -15.72
C ASN A 126 5.31 -2.27 -14.83
N ARG A 127 5.60 -1.90 -13.58
CA ARG A 127 6.28 -2.81 -12.63
C ARG A 127 5.35 -3.81 -11.96
N ILE A 128 4.03 -3.62 -12.05
CA ILE A 128 3.04 -4.57 -11.54
C ILE A 128 2.80 -5.56 -12.69
N VAL A 129 3.42 -6.74 -12.61
CA VAL A 129 3.33 -7.82 -13.61
C VAL A 129 2.41 -8.92 -13.08
#